data_AF-A0A2U1QCY3-F1
#
_entry.id   AF-A0A2U1QCY3-F1
#
_cell.length_a   1.000
_cell.length_b   1.000
_cell.length_c   1.000
_cell.angle_alpha   90.00
_cell.angle_beta   90.00
_cell.angle_gamma   90.00
#
_symmetry.space_group_name_H-M   'P 1'
#
loop_
_entity.id
_entity.type
_entity.pdbx_description
1 polymer ?
#
loop_
_entity_poly.entity_id
_entity_poly.type
_entity_poly.pdbx_seq_one_letter_code
_entity_poly.pdbx_strand_id
1 'polypeptide(L)'
;MDTHGVKGYVSAFDRKKYATNILNLGKSLKNYKSFLNRIRLVERTLPNDGEFRRENLCNIVLKCGGRKLIFKMNTHDYHLHGYKNNDNTMWEMRLPRDVARLRGSTPTGVDLNYQQRIYLEINKEALVTAFNNLAQMGPNVEATKMLLNYV
;
A
#
# COMPACT_ATOMS: atom_id res chain seq x y z
N MET A 1 -41.12 6.18 -5.16
CA MET A 1 -40.02 7.15 -4.96
C MET A 1 -38.73 6.36 -5.01
N ASP A 2 -38.01 6.52 -6.11
CA ASP A 2 -36.78 5.81 -6.42
C ASP A 2 -35.64 6.25 -5.50
N THR A 3 -35.10 5.30 -4.74
CA THR A 3 -33.85 5.48 -4.01
C THR A 3 -32.68 5.32 -4.98
N HIS A 4 -32.46 6.33 -5.82
CA HIS A 4 -31.19 6.52 -6.49
C HIS A 4 -30.19 7.15 -5.52
N GLY A 5 -29.01 6.55 -5.34
CA GLY A 5 -27.82 7.37 -5.02
C GLY A 5 -26.84 6.89 -3.96
N VAL A 6 -27.02 5.74 -3.30
CA VAL A 6 -25.92 5.14 -2.54
C VAL A 6 -25.83 3.67 -2.89
N LYS A 7 -25.23 3.37 -4.05
CA LYS A 7 -24.57 2.07 -4.25
C LYS A 7 -23.49 2.03 -3.17
N GLY A 8 -23.85 1.44 -2.04
CA GLY A 8 -22.94 1.19 -0.94
C GLY A 8 -21.67 0.62 -1.52
N TYR A 9 -20.54 1.26 -1.20
CA TYR A 9 -19.24 0.68 -1.42
C TYR A 9 -19.30 -0.74 -0.89
N VAL A 10 -19.25 -1.65 -1.86
CA VAL A 10 -19.54 -3.07 -1.72
C VAL A 10 -18.82 -3.60 -0.49
N SER A 11 -19.56 -4.45 0.23
CA SER A 11 -19.20 -5.20 1.45
C SER A 11 -17.71 -5.53 1.55
N ALA A 12 -17.22 -5.73 2.78
CA ALA A 12 -15.91 -6.27 3.13
C ALA A 12 -15.52 -7.58 2.39
N PHE A 13 -15.34 -7.50 1.07
CA PHE A 13 -14.84 -8.55 0.23
C PHE A 13 -13.40 -8.74 0.66
N ASP A 14 -13.06 -9.98 0.98
CA ASP A 14 -11.69 -10.45 0.97
C ASP A 14 -11.14 -10.20 -0.43
N ARG A 15 -10.61 -8.98 -0.67
CA ARG A 15 -10.03 -8.59 -1.95
C ARG A 15 -9.01 -9.67 -2.30
N LYS A 16 -9.33 -10.49 -3.32
CA LYS A 16 -8.56 -11.68 -3.63
C LYS A 16 -7.16 -11.24 -4.04
N LYS A 17 -6.17 -11.89 -3.46
CA LYS A 17 -4.75 -11.65 -3.73
C LYS A 17 -4.45 -12.14 -5.14
N TYR A 18 -4.34 -11.23 -6.10
CA TYR A 18 -4.11 -11.60 -7.51
C TYR A 18 -2.64 -11.95 -7.79
N ALA A 19 -1.71 -11.17 -7.23
CA ALA A 19 -0.28 -11.37 -7.46
C ALA A 19 0.55 -11.01 -6.23
N THR A 20 1.79 -11.50 -6.20
CA THR A 20 2.80 -11.11 -5.21
C THR A 20 4.13 -10.90 -5.87
N ASN A 21 4.63 -9.67 -5.78
CA ASN A 21 5.94 -9.30 -6.29
C ASN A 21 6.88 -9.01 -5.12
N ILE A 22 8.05 -9.65 -5.11
CA ILE A 22 9.01 -9.54 -4.01
C ILE A 22 10.25 -8.74 -4.47
N LEU A 23 10.65 -7.78 -3.65
CA LEU A 23 11.92 -7.06 -3.76
C LEU A 23 12.72 -7.20 -2.46
N ASN A 24 13.96 -7.69 -2.56
CA ASN A 24 14.87 -7.78 -1.43
C ASN A 24 15.79 -6.54 -1.44
N LEU A 25 15.62 -5.64 -0.47
CA LEU A 25 16.36 -4.37 -0.37
C LEU A 25 17.81 -4.57 0.11
N GLY A 26 18.06 -5.65 0.86
CA GLY A 26 19.40 -6.02 1.32
C GLY A 26 20.28 -6.70 0.26
N LYS A 27 19.74 -7.02 -0.92
CA LYS A 27 20.50 -7.50 -2.08
C LYS A 27 20.72 -6.33 -3.04
N SER A 28 21.71 -6.44 -3.93
CA SER A 28 21.95 -5.45 -4.99
C SER A 28 20.65 -5.09 -5.73
N LEU A 29 20.41 -3.78 -5.95
CA LEU A 29 19.29 -3.25 -6.72
C LEU A 29 19.33 -3.64 -8.22
N LYS A 30 20.32 -4.42 -8.67
CA LYS A 30 20.34 -5.04 -10.01
C LYS A 30 19.00 -5.71 -10.37
N ASN A 31 18.27 -6.21 -9.36
CA ASN A 31 16.97 -6.86 -9.55
C ASN A 31 15.77 -5.90 -9.60
N TYR A 32 15.97 -4.59 -9.41
CA TYR A 32 14.89 -3.60 -9.35
C TYR A 32 14.16 -3.48 -10.69
N LYS A 33 14.91 -3.40 -11.82
CA LYS A 33 14.32 -3.34 -13.16
C LYS A 33 13.47 -4.59 -13.45
N SER A 34 14.00 -5.77 -13.15
CA SER A 34 13.28 -7.03 -13.32
C SER A 34 12.06 -7.13 -12.41
N PHE A 35 12.13 -6.57 -11.20
CA PHE A 35 11.00 -6.47 -10.29
C PHE A 35 9.88 -5.59 -10.86
N LEU A 36 10.20 -4.40 -11.38
CA LEU A 36 9.22 -3.53 -12.04
C LEU A 36 8.57 -4.20 -13.26
N ASN A 37 9.37 -4.92 -14.06
CA ASN A 37 8.84 -5.64 -15.22
C ASN A 37 7.85 -6.74 -14.84
N ARG A 38 8.07 -7.45 -13.72
CA ARG A 38 7.10 -8.45 -13.23
C ARG A 38 5.78 -7.82 -12.80
N ILE A 39 5.82 -6.65 -12.16
CA ILE A 39 4.60 -5.90 -11.80
C ILE A 39 3.81 -5.53 -13.05
N ARG A 40 4.48 -4.98 -14.08
CA ARG A 40 3.87 -4.60 -15.36
C ARG A 40 3.33 -5.80 -16.14
N LEU A 41 3.98 -6.96 -16.03
CA LEU A 41 3.49 -8.18 -16.67
C LEU A 41 2.17 -8.64 -16.03
N VAL A 42 2.06 -8.58 -14.70
CA VAL A 42 0.81 -8.87 -13.99
C VAL A 42 -0.31 -7.94 -14.49
N GLU A 43 -0.03 -6.66 -14.66
CA GLU A 43 -0.99 -5.68 -15.20
C GLU A 43 -1.62 -6.12 -16.53
N ARG A 44 -0.78 -6.57 -17.46
CA ARG A 44 -1.15 -6.94 -18.82
C ARG A 44 -1.94 -8.25 -18.88
N THR A 45 -1.84 -9.07 -17.84
CA THR A 45 -2.52 -10.37 -17.75
C THR A 45 -3.82 -10.31 -16.97
N LEU A 46 -4.18 -9.15 -16.40
CA LEU A 46 -5.46 -8.95 -15.72
C LEU A 46 -6.60 -8.92 -16.75
N PRO A 47 -7.74 -9.60 -16.46
CA PRO A 47 -8.96 -9.43 -17.24
C PRO A 47 -9.27 -7.94 -17.42
N ASN A 48 -9.70 -7.53 -18.62
CA ASN A 48 -10.05 -6.14 -18.93
C ASN A 48 -11.46 -5.79 -18.45
N ASP A 49 -11.82 -6.27 -17.26
CA ASP A 49 -13.09 -6.03 -16.59
C ASP A 49 -12.84 -4.96 -15.50
N GLY A 50 -13.51 -3.82 -15.66
CA GLY A 50 -13.36 -2.65 -14.79
C GLY A 50 -13.84 -2.91 -13.36
N GLU A 51 -14.83 -3.77 -13.14
CA GLU A 51 -15.28 -4.16 -11.80
C GLU A 51 -14.28 -5.12 -11.17
N PHE A 52 -13.84 -6.14 -11.91
CA PHE A 52 -12.80 -7.08 -11.46
C PHE A 52 -11.53 -6.34 -11.00
N ARG A 53 -11.03 -5.39 -11.79
CA ARG A 53 -9.78 -4.69 -11.47
C ARG A 53 -9.88 -3.79 -10.24
N ARG A 54 -11.06 -3.24 -9.92
CA ARG A 54 -11.30 -2.38 -8.75
C ARG A 54 -11.42 -3.16 -7.45
N GLU A 55 -11.89 -4.40 -7.52
CA GLU A 55 -12.09 -5.27 -6.36
C GLU A 55 -10.84 -6.07 -5.97
N ASN A 56 -9.86 -6.17 -6.87
CA ASN A 56 -8.66 -6.97 -6.66
C ASN A 56 -7.44 -6.14 -6.19
N LEU A 57 -6.61 -6.77 -5.35
CA LEU A 57 -5.36 -6.19 -4.87
C LEU A 57 -4.16 -6.99 -5.36
N CYS A 58 -3.08 -6.30 -5.69
CA CYS A 58 -1.76 -6.88 -5.78
C CYS A 58 -0.97 -6.64 -4.49
N ASN A 59 -0.18 -7.64 -4.10
CA ASN A 59 0.77 -7.49 -3.00
C ASN A 59 2.15 -7.10 -3.55
N ILE A 60 2.72 -6.04 -3.01
CA ILE A 60 4.15 -5.77 -3.13
C ILE A 60 4.83 -6.10 -1.82
N VAL A 61 5.82 -6.98 -1.85
CA VAL A 61 6.54 -7.45 -0.67
C VAL A 61 7.95 -6.90 -0.71
N LEU A 62 8.27 -6.05 0.26
CA LEU A 62 9.64 -5.59 0.50
C LEU A 62 10.25 -6.43 1.61
N LYS A 63 11.51 -6.84 1.46
CA LYS A 63 12.25 -7.58 2.49
C LYS A 63 13.60 -6.92 2.77
N CYS A 64 13.94 -6.75 4.05
CA CYS A 64 15.24 -6.23 4.47
C CYS A 64 15.61 -6.76 5.85
N GLY A 65 16.81 -7.36 6.00
CA GLY A 65 17.34 -7.81 7.30
C GLY A 65 16.35 -8.65 8.13
N GLY A 66 15.80 -9.73 7.54
CA GLY A 66 14.83 -10.62 8.20
C GLY A 66 13.39 -10.09 8.29
N ARG A 67 13.18 -8.78 8.09
CA ARG A 67 11.87 -8.12 8.16
C ARG A 67 11.18 -8.12 6.78
N LYS A 68 9.85 -8.05 6.78
CA LYS A 68 9.02 -7.94 5.58
C LYS A 68 7.89 -6.92 5.76
N LEU A 69 7.62 -6.16 4.71
CA LEU A 69 6.41 -5.35 4.57
C LEU A 69 5.60 -5.87 3.39
N ILE A 70 4.28 -5.94 3.54
CA ILE A 70 3.37 -6.37 2.47
C ILE A 70 2.43 -5.22 2.14
N PHE A 71 2.73 -4.46 1.10
CA PHE A 71 1.89 -3.38 0.61
C PHE A 71 0.70 -3.93 -0.19
N LYS A 72 -0.47 -3.30 0.01
CA LYS A 72 -1.75 -3.60 -0.62
C LYS A 72 -2.03 -2.51 -1.64
N MET A 73 -1.91 -2.85 -2.92
CA MET A 73 -2.14 -1.91 -4.01
C MET A 73 -3.29 -2.39 -4.88
N ASN A 74 -4.13 -1.47 -5.33
CA ASN A 74 -5.20 -1.78 -6.26
C ASN A 74 -4.61 -2.26 -7.60
N THR A 75 -5.23 -3.27 -8.22
CA THR A 75 -4.77 -3.81 -9.51
C THR A 75 -5.12 -2.93 -10.70
N HIS A 76 -6.08 -2.01 -10.54
CA HIS A 76 -6.50 -1.10 -11.60
C HIS A 76 -5.56 0.09 -11.81
N ASP A 77 -5.23 0.80 -10.72
CA ASP A 77 -4.58 2.12 -10.73
C ASP A 77 -3.29 2.15 -9.90
N TYR A 78 -2.91 1.01 -9.29
CA TYR A 78 -1.77 0.91 -8.38
C TYR A 78 -1.82 1.87 -7.19
N HIS A 79 -3.00 2.36 -6.80
CA HIS A 79 -3.15 3.13 -5.57
C HIS A 79 -2.82 2.27 -4.36
N LEU A 80 -1.94 2.79 -3.50
CA LEU A 80 -1.59 2.17 -2.23
C LEU A 80 -2.76 2.36 -1.25
N HIS A 81 -3.33 1.25 -0.78
CA HIS A 81 -4.36 1.29 0.26
C HIS A 81 -3.76 1.14 1.66
N GLY A 82 -2.69 0.37 1.81
CA GLY A 82 -2.19 0.02 3.13
C GLY A 82 -1.04 -0.98 3.06
N TYR A 83 -0.59 -1.43 4.22
CA TYR A 83 0.48 -2.42 4.31
C TYR A 83 0.35 -3.28 5.57
N LYS A 84 0.85 -4.51 5.52
CA LYS A 84 1.10 -5.32 6.72
C LYS A 84 2.54 -5.15 7.18
N ASN A 85 2.73 -4.85 8.47
CA ASN A 85 4.04 -4.80 9.10
C ASN A 85 4.51 -6.19 9.55
N ASN A 86 5.65 -6.27 10.25
CA ASN A 86 6.23 -7.54 10.70
C ASN A 86 5.33 -8.32 11.66
N ASP A 87 4.56 -7.60 12.48
CA ASP A 87 3.65 -8.19 13.48
C ASP A 87 2.31 -8.61 12.85
N ASN A 88 2.21 -8.56 11.52
CA ASN A 88 1.03 -8.82 10.71
C ASN A 88 -0.14 -7.85 10.92
N THR A 89 0.05 -6.77 11.67
CA THR A 89 -0.91 -5.67 11.79
C THR A 89 -1.15 -5.07 10.42
N MET A 90 -2.42 -4.94 10.03
CA MET A 90 -2.82 -4.28 8.79
C MET A 90 -2.99 -2.79 9.04
N TRP A 91 -2.13 -1.99 8.42
CA TRP A 91 -2.20 -0.53 8.44
C TRP A 91 -2.85 -0.03 7.14
N GLU A 92 -3.83 0.86 7.24
CA GLU A 92 -4.52 1.44 6.09
C GLU A 92 -4.26 2.94 6.01
N MET A 93 -3.89 3.40 4.81
CA MET A 93 -3.64 4.80 4.47
C MET A 93 -4.96 5.55 4.40
N ARG A 94 -5.49 5.90 5.57
CA ARG A 94 -6.76 6.62 5.73
C ARG A 94 -6.77 7.41 7.03
N LEU A 95 -7.67 8.38 7.13
CA LEU A 95 -7.97 9.06 8.39
C LEU A 95 -8.86 8.15 9.27
N PRO A 96 -8.83 8.30 10.61
CA PRO A 96 -9.63 7.45 11.49
C PRO A 96 -11.14 7.54 11.25
N ARG A 97 -11.62 8.69 10.77
CA ARG A 97 -13.02 8.96 10.42
C ARG A 97 -13.47 8.29 9.12
N ASP A 98 -12.54 7.85 8.28
CA ASP A 98 -12.87 7.29 6.97
C ASP A 98 -13.24 5.81 7.10
N VAL A 99 -14.15 5.35 6.22
CA VAL A 99 -14.58 3.95 6.15
C VAL A 99 -13.39 3.06 5.79
N ALA A 100 -13.19 1.99 6.58
CA ALA A 100 -12.15 1.00 6.33
C ALA A 100 -12.42 0.21 5.04
N ARG A 101 -11.43 0.13 4.15
CA ARG A 101 -11.48 -0.65 2.90
C ARG A 101 -10.73 -1.95 3.01
N LEU A 102 -9.83 -2.06 3.99
CA LEU A 102 -9.08 -3.28 4.31
C LEU A 102 -9.63 -3.90 5.60
N ARG A 103 -10.02 -5.17 5.55
CA ARG A 103 -10.59 -5.88 6.70
C ARG A 103 -9.62 -5.92 7.88
N GLY A 104 -10.10 -5.51 9.06
CA GLY A 104 -9.33 -5.52 10.31
C GLY A 104 -8.15 -4.54 10.31
N SER A 105 -8.22 -3.47 9.52
CA SER A 105 -7.14 -2.48 9.42
C SER A 105 -7.20 -1.40 10.51
N THR A 106 -6.01 -0.97 10.94
CA THR A 106 -5.79 0.22 11.75
C THR A 106 -5.50 1.41 10.84
N PRO A 107 -6.16 2.57 11.02
CA PRO A 107 -5.86 3.76 10.23
C PRO A 107 -4.45 4.27 10.58
N THR A 108 -3.68 4.70 9.58
CA THR A 108 -2.40 5.38 9.81
C THR A 108 -2.57 6.83 10.22
N GLY A 109 -3.75 7.42 10.04
CA GLY A 109 -3.97 8.85 10.24
C GLY A 109 -3.49 9.73 9.08
N VAL A 110 -3.09 9.11 7.96
CA VAL A 110 -2.60 9.80 6.76
C VAL A 110 -3.39 9.29 5.56
N ASP A 111 -4.07 10.21 4.86
CA ASP A 111 -4.67 9.93 3.55
C ASP A 111 -3.68 10.28 2.42
N LEU A 112 -3.70 9.51 1.34
CA LEU A 112 -2.77 9.63 0.22
C LEU A 112 -3.35 10.52 -0.89
N ASN A 113 -3.62 11.78 -0.56
CA ASN A 113 -3.92 12.78 -1.57
C ASN A 113 -2.60 13.47 -1.94
N TYR A 114 -2.20 13.40 -3.22
CA TYR A 114 -0.89 13.82 -3.73
C TYR A 114 -0.55 15.32 -3.54
N GLN A 115 -1.41 16.11 -2.89
CA GLN A 115 -1.23 17.54 -2.71
C GLN A 115 -0.17 17.96 -1.67
N GLN A 116 0.46 17.03 -0.95
CA GLN A 116 1.27 17.37 0.23
C GLN A 116 2.76 16.98 0.20
N ARG A 117 3.39 16.67 -0.94
CA ARG A 117 4.82 16.31 -0.95
C ARG A 117 5.63 16.96 -2.07
N ILE A 118 6.11 18.17 -1.80
CA ILE A 118 7.12 18.85 -2.61
C ILE A 118 8.47 18.50 -1.96
N TYR A 119 9.43 18.01 -2.75
CA TYR A 119 10.76 17.46 -2.35
C TYR A 119 10.77 16.03 -1.77
N LEU A 120 10.71 15.03 -2.65
CA LEU A 120 10.99 13.63 -2.29
C LEU A 120 12.37 13.22 -2.79
N GLU A 121 13.25 12.82 -1.88
CA GLU A 121 14.50 12.16 -2.22
C GLU A 121 14.22 10.69 -2.61
N ILE A 122 14.60 10.31 -3.83
CA ILE A 122 14.33 8.98 -4.39
C ILE A 122 15.65 8.27 -4.66
N ASN A 123 16.15 7.56 -3.65
CA ASN A 123 17.32 6.69 -3.76
C ASN A 123 17.18 5.44 -2.88
N LYS A 124 18.21 4.59 -2.86
CA LYS A 124 18.19 3.31 -2.12
C LYS A 124 18.09 3.55 -0.62
N GLU A 125 18.83 4.53 -0.12
CA GLU A 125 18.92 4.90 1.28
C GLU A 125 17.56 5.36 1.79
N ALA A 126 16.90 6.27 1.07
CA ALA A 126 15.54 6.73 1.35
C ALA A 126 14.53 5.57 1.38
N LEU A 127 14.64 4.62 0.43
CA LEU A 127 13.76 3.44 0.39
C LEU A 127 13.98 2.51 1.60
N VAL A 128 15.23 2.27 2.00
CA VAL A 128 15.56 1.44 3.18
C VAL A 128 15.11 2.13 4.46
N THR A 129 15.31 3.44 4.58
CA THR A 129 14.84 4.25 5.72
C THR A 129 13.33 4.20 5.84
N ALA A 130 12.59 4.44 4.75
CA ALA A 130 11.13 4.34 4.74
C ALA A 130 10.65 2.92 5.13
N PHE A 131 11.31 1.88 4.62
CA PHE A 131 11.02 0.50 5.00
C PHE A 131 11.19 0.28 6.51
N ASN A 132 12.30 0.75 7.09
CA ASN A 132 12.59 0.56 8.51
C ASN A 132 11.56 1.26 9.39
N ASN A 133 11.18 2.50 9.04
CA ASN A 133 10.20 3.28 9.79
C ASN A 133 8.82 2.61 9.77
N LEU A 134 8.34 2.19 8.61
CA LEU A 134 7.06 1.49 8.47
C LEU A 134 7.08 0.11 9.15
N ALA A 135 8.22 -0.58 9.15
CA ALA A 135 8.38 -1.87 9.81
C ALA A 135 8.32 -1.79 11.35
N GLN A 136 8.49 -0.61 11.93
CA GLN A 136 8.45 -0.34 13.37
C GLN A 136 7.19 0.44 13.80
N MET A 137 6.28 0.75 12.86
CA MET A 137 5.08 1.53 13.16
C MET A 137 4.15 0.76 14.11
N GLY A 138 3.90 1.35 15.28
CA GLY A 138 2.99 0.84 16.32
C GLY A 138 1.75 1.73 16.50
N PRO A 139 0.70 1.23 17.19
CA PRO A 139 -0.60 1.90 17.38
C PRO A 139 -0.57 3.33 17.95
N ASN A 140 0.55 3.74 18.55
CA ASN A 140 0.72 5.05 19.21
C ASN A 140 1.91 5.87 18.68
N VAL A 141 2.48 5.54 17.52
CA VAL A 141 3.44 6.47 16.90
C VAL A 141 2.62 7.61 16.30
N GLU A 142 2.67 8.78 16.94
CA GLU A 142 2.16 10.07 16.45
C GLU A 142 2.47 10.23 14.96
N ALA A 143 1.58 9.74 14.09
CA ALA A 143 1.66 9.93 12.64
C ALA A 143 1.61 11.42 12.27
N THR A 144 1.27 12.27 13.24
CA THR A 144 1.26 13.72 13.18
C THR A 144 2.65 14.36 13.34
N LYS A 145 3.65 13.74 14.02
CA LYS A 145 4.97 14.40 14.24
C LYS A 145 6.05 14.04 13.23
N MET A 146 6.03 12.84 12.64
CA MET A 146 7.10 12.43 11.70
C MET A 146 6.93 12.99 10.28
N LEU A 147 5.75 13.49 9.91
CA LEU A 147 5.50 14.03 8.56
C LEU A 147 5.51 15.57 8.50
N LEU A 148 5.49 16.27 9.64
CA LEU A 148 5.38 17.73 9.70
C LEU A 148 6.67 18.45 10.15
N ASN A 149 7.71 17.73 10.59
CA ASN A 149 8.98 18.35 11.00
C ASN A 149 9.98 18.58 9.85
N TYR A 150 9.52 18.53 8.59
CA TYR A 150 10.29 18.94 7.40
C TYR A 150 9.53 19.99 6.58
N VAL A 151 8.82 20.89 7.26
CA VAL A 151 8.34 22.17 6.68
C VAL A 151 9.09 23.31 7.35
#